data_AF-A0A815RVA0-F1
#
_entry.id   AF-A0A815RVA0-F1
#
_cell.length_a   1.000
_cell.length_b   1.000
_cell.length_c   1.000
_cell.angle_alpha   90.00
_cell.angle_beta   90.00
_cell.angle_gamma   90.00
#
_symmetry.space_group_name_H-M   'P 1'
#
loop_
_entity.id
_entity.type
_entity.pdbx_description
1 polymer ?
#
loop_
_entity_poly.entity_id
_entity_poly.type
_entity_poly.pdbx_seq_one_letter_code
_entity_poly.pdbx_strand_id
1 'polypeptide(L)'
;MMNAYHSAEPALQVEVISPTVQGVGSKRYVEYTVKVKTTLPVFKETESTVKRRYSEFEWLHKELQCADTKIAVPSLPEKAWHRQLPFRKDEGLFQEDFIEERRRGLETFINKIASHPLAQNERALHVFLFDPVIDLSQYVRGKVKH
;
A
#
# COMPACT_ATOMS: atom_id res chain seq x y z
N MET A 1 12.88 -40.06 -4.79
CA MET A 1 12.58 -39.03 -5.80
C MET A 1 11.97 -37.85 -5.08
N MET A 2 12.66 -36.71 -5.03
CA MET A 2 12.15 -35.49 -4.39
C MET A 2 11.12 -34.86 -5.34
N ASN A 3 9.88 -34.70 -4.87
CA ASN A 3 8.92 -33.85 -5.56
C ASN A 3 9.48 -32.42 -5.51
N ALA A 4 10.00 -31.96 -6.64
CA ALA A 4 10.25 -30.57 -6.90
C ALA A 4 8.89 -29.86 -6.89
N TYR A 5 8.46 -29.43 -5.72
CA TYR A 5 7.54 -28.30 -5.62
C TYR A 5 8.29 -27.12 -6.24
N HIS A 6 8.18 -26.98 -7.56
CA HIS A 6 8.15 -25.65 -8.13
C HIS A 6 6.95 -24.99 -7.47
N SER A 7 7.18 -24.36 -6.31
CA SER A 7 6.31 -23.30 -5.83
C SER A 7 6.35 -22.29 -6.96
N ALA A 8 5.35 -22.34 -7.86
CA ALA A 8 5.19 -21.35 -8.90
C ALA A 8 5.20 -20.02 -8.18
N GLU A 9 6.30 -19.27 -8.31
CA GLU A 9 6.42 -18.00 -7.60
C GLU A 9 5.22 -17.16 -7.99
N PRO A 10 4.50 -16.60 -7.00
CA PRO A 10 3.30 -15.86 -7.29
C PRO A 10 3.64 -14.75 -8.28
N ALA A 11 2.85 -14.64 -9.36
CA ALA A 11 3.08 -13.64 -10.40
C ALA A 11 3.24 -12.23 -9.79
N LEU A 12 2.48 -11.96 -8.73
CA LEU A 12 2.59 -10.77 -7.91
C LEU A 12 2.06 -11.06 -6.51
N GLN A 13 2.84 -10.73 -5.49
CA GLN A 13 2.48 -10.80 -4.09
C GLN A 13 2.94 -9.52 -3.41
N VAL A 14 2.02 -8.86 -2.71
CA VAL A 14 2.33 -7.69 -1.88
C VAL A 14 1.96 -8.00 -0.44
N GLU A 15 2.92 -7.88 0.48
CA GLU A 15 2.72 -8.08 1.91
C GLU A 15 2.87 -6.74 2.63
N VAL A 16 1.98 -6.47 3.57
CA VAL A 16 2.07 -5.29 4.44
C VAL A 16 2.38 -5.78 5.85
N ILE A 17 3.56 -5.50 6.37
CA ILE A 17 4.12 -6.07 7.61
C ILE A 17 4.55 -4.95 8.57
N SER A 18 4.67 -5.29 9.86
CA SER A 18 5.36 -4.51 10.90
C SER A 18 4.91 -3.06 10.99
N PRO A 19 3.75 -2.81 11.60
CA PRO A 19 3.35 -1.45 11.96
C PRO A 19 4.31 -0.91 13.03
N THR A 20 5.15 0.05 12.67
CA THR A 20 6.02 0.74 13.62
C THR A 20 5.52 2.14 13.86
N VAL A 21 5.40 2.53 15.13
CA VAL A 21 5.09 3.92 15.48
C VAL A 21 6.38 4.72 15.36
N GLN A 22 6.42 5.63 14.39
CA GLN A 22 7.52 6.56 14.17
C GLN A 22 7.14 7.95 14.69
N GLY A 23 8.14 8.73 15.11
CA GLY A 23 7.96 10.10 15.58
C GLY A 23 7.90 10.26 17.10
N VAL A 24 8.01 11.51 17.56
CA VAL A 24 8.09 11.87 18.99
C VAL A 24 6.96 12.85 19.33
N GLY A 25 6.35 12.69 20.52
CA GLY A 25 5.32 13.61 21.01
C GLY A 25 4.05 13.56 20.15
N SER A 26 3.55 14.71 19.72
CA SER A 26 2.32 14.86 18.91
C SER A 26 2.53 14.60 17.40
N LYS A 27 3.76 14.31 16.95
CA LYS A 27 4.08 14.01 15.54
C LYS A 27 4.21 12.50 15.27
N ARG A 28 3.59 11.66 16.10
CA ARG A 28 3.61 10.20 15.93
C ARG A 28 2.77 9.78 14.73
N TYR A 29 3.26 8.84 13.95
CA TYR A 29 2.52 8.20 12.86
C TYR A 29 2.85 6.71 12.81
N VAL A 30 1.90 5.92 12.31
CA VAL A 30 2.11 4.49 12.06
C VAL A 30 2.65 4.33 10.65
N GLU A 31 3.80 3.70 10.55
CA GLU A 31 4.47 3.34 9.30
C GLU A 31 4.37 1.83 9.09
N TYR A 32 4.00 1.44 7.88
CA TYR A 32 3.86 0.05 7.44
C TYR A 32 4.99 -0.31 6.50
N THR A 33 5.55 -1.51 6.64
CA THR A 33 6.53 -2.04 5.69
C THR A 33 5.79 -2.77 4.58
N VAL A 34 5.89 -2.29 3.35
CA VAL A 34 5.31 -2.93 2.17
C VAL A 34 6.40 -3.71 1.46
N LYS A 35 6.26 -5.03 1.40
CA LYS A 35 7.14 -5.92 0.65
C LYS A 35 6.44 -6.37 -0.61
N VAL A 36 7.15 -6.35 -1.72
CA VAL A 36 6.63 -6.75 -3.03
C VAL A 36 7.51 -7.86 -3.56
N LYS A 37 6.89 -8.89 -4.12
CA LYS A 37 7.53 -9.92 -4.93
C LYS A 37 6.70 -10.12 -6.19
N THR A 38 7.34 -10.09 -7.36
CA THR A 38 6.65 -10.22 -8.64
C THR A 38 7.58 -10.79 -9.70
N THR A 39 7.00 -11.59 -10.58
CA THR A 39 7.65 -12.11 -11.78
C THR A 39 7.07 -11.46 -13.05
N LEU A 40 6.19 -10.46 -12.90
CA LEU A 40 5.56 -9.78 -14.03
C LEU A 40 6.56 -8.84 -14.72
N PRO A 41 6.68 -8.90 -16.06
CA PRO A 41 7.61 -8.06 -16.81
C PRO A 41 7.21 -6.57 -16.85
N VAL A 42 6.00 -6.24 -16.37
CA VAL A 42 5.52 -4.86 -16.27
C VAL A 42 6.32 -4.07 -15.23
N PHE A 43 6.84 -4.75 -14.19
CA PHE A 43 7.65 -4.16 -13.14
C PHE A 43 9.14 -4.30 -13.47
N LYS A 44 9.91 -3.25 -13.24
CA LYS A 44 11.35 -3.25 -13.49
C LYS A 44 12.13 -4.11 -12.48
N GLU A 45 11.64 -4.16 -11.25
CA GLU A 45 12.24 -4.93 -10.17
C GLU A 45 11.31 -6.06 -9.75
N THR A 46 11.90 -7.21 -9.43
CA THR A 46 11.16 -8.42 -9.03
C THR A 46 10.84 -8.44 -7.55
N GLU A 47 11.61 -7.72 -6.73
CA GLU A 47 11.38 -7.63 -5.29
C GLU A 47 11.67 -6.21 -4.79
N SER A 48 10.87 -5.73 -3.84
CA SER A 48 11.12 -4.47 -3.16
C SER A 48 10.67 -4.51 -1.71
N THR A 49 11.24 -3.64 -0.88
CA THR A 49 10.76 -3.39 0.48
C THR A 49 10.80 -1.90 0.74
N VAL A 50 9.63 -1.29 0.82
CA VAL A 50 9.46 0.15 1.03
C VAL A 50 8.65 0.42 2.29
N LYS A 51 8.82 1.60 2.87
CA LYS A 51 8.05 2.02 4.04
C LYS A 51 6.98 3.02 3.61
N ARG A 52 5.76 2.82 4.10
CA ARG A 52 4.58 3.59 3.72
C ARG A 52 3.72 3.98 4.90
N ARG A 53 3.21 5.21 4.88
CA ARG A 53 2.21 5.72 5.84
C ARG A 53 0.81 5.66 5.22
N TYR A 54 -0.23 5.60 6.06
CA TYR A 54 -1.62 5.54 5.59
C TYR A 54 -1.99 6.66 4.60
N SER A 55 -1.48 7.87 4.79
CA SER A 55 -1.76 8.99 3.87
C SER A 55 -1.20 8.79 2.46
N GLU A 56 -0.18 7.94 2.28
CA GLU A 56 0.32 7.57 0.95
C GLU A 56 -0.59 6.54 0.27
N PHE A 57 -1.18 5.62 1.03
CA PHE A 57 -2.23 4.74 0.51
C PHE A 57 -3.47 5.53 0.09
N GLU A 58 -3.85 6.55 0.85
CA GLU A 58 -4.92 7.47 0.46
C GLU A 58 -4.63 8.22 -0.83
N TRP A 59 -3.40 8.68 -0.98
CA TRP A 59 -2.96 9.32 -2.22
C TRP A 59 -3.05 8.35 -3.40
N LEU A 60 -2.53 7.13 -3.27
CA LEU A 60 -2.62 6.11 -4.32
C LEU A 60 -4.08 5.81 -4.69
N HIS A 61 -4.96 5.67 -3.70
CA HIS A 61 -6.40 5.47 -3.93
C HIS A 61 -7.02 6.63 -4.72
N LYS A 62 -6.70 7.89 -4.38
CA LYS A 62 -7.21 9.07 -5.10
C LYS A 62 -6.69 9.15 -6.53
N GLU A 63 -5.40 8.88 -6.74
CA GLU A 63 -4.80 8.86 -8.09
C GLU A 63 -5.46 7.80 -8.97
N LEU A 64 -5.70 6.62 -8.41
CA LEU A 64 -6.34 5.51 -9.12
C LEU A 64 -7.84 5.68 -9.29
N GLN A 65 -8.51 6.48 -8.46
CA GLN A 65 -9.95 6.75 -8.56
C GLN A 65 -10.27 7.90 -9.53
N CYS A 66 -9.26 8.54 -10.10
CA CYS A 66 -9.47 9.60 -11.08
C CYS A 66 -10.17 9.09 -12.34
N ALA A 67 -11.01 9.92 -12.96
CA ALA A 67 -11.91 9.53 -14.05
C ALA A 67 -11.20 8.88 -15.25
N ASP A 68 -9.92 9.21 -15.49
CA ASP A 68 -9.17 8.68 -16.64
C ASP A 68 -8.73 7.23 -16.47
N THR A 69 -8.68 6.71 -15.24
CA THR A 69 -8.12 5.37 -14.99
C THR A 69 -9.16 4.27 -15.25
N LYS A 70 -10.47 4.56 -15.16
CA LYS A 70 -11.58 3.60 -15.27
C LYS A 70 -11.42 2.35 -14.36
N ILE A 71 -10.62 2.45 -13.30
CA ILE A 71 -10.36 1.35 -12.36
C ILE A 71 -11.40 1.40 -11.25
N ALA A 72 -12.03 0.27 -10.95
CA ALA A 72 -12.83 0.10 -9.75
C ALA A 72 -11.89 -0.06 -8.54
N VAL A 73 -11.48 1.06 -7.96
CA VAL A 73 -10.58 1.08 -6.80
C VAL A 73 -11.34 0.52 -5.58
N PRO A 74 -10.81 -0.53 -4.91
CA PRO A 74 -11.43 -1.05 -3.70
C PRO A 74 -11.37 -0.01 -2.59
N SER A 75 -12.41 0.03 -1.74
CA SER A 75 -12.44 0.95 -0.61
C SER A 75 -11.25 0.69 0.33
N LEU A 76 -10.58 1.78 0.71
CA LEU A 76 -9.60 1.71 1.79
C LEU A 76 -10.30 1.35 3.11
N PRO A 77 -9.66 0.55 3.99
CA PRO A 77 -10.17 0.36 5.35
C PRO A 77 -10.38 1.73 6.01
N GLU A 78 -11.55 1.92 6.60
CA GLU A 78 -12.07 3.21 7.04
C GLU A 78 -11.06 4.02 7.86
N LYS A 79 -11.08 5.34 7.64
CA LYS A 79 -10.46 6.28 8.58
C LYS A 79 -11.10 6.07 9.94
N ALA A 80 -10.30 6.08 11.00
CA ALA A 80 -10.73 5.89 12.39
C ALA A 80 -11.65 7.02 12.92
N TRP A 81 -12.44 7.69 12.08
CA TRP A 81 -13.31 8.79 12.44
C TRP A 81 -14.33 8.37 13.50
N HIS A 82 -14.83 7.12 13.41
CA HIS A 82 -15.75 6.56 14.41
C HIS A 82 -15.16 6.36 15.82
N ARG A 83 -13.83 6.46 16.00
CA ARG A 83 -13.19 6.37 17.33
C ARG A 83 -12.52 7.66 17.79
N GLN A 84 -12.66 8.76 17.06
CA GLN A 84 -12.44 10.12 17.56
C GLN A 84 -13.61 10.61 18.45
N LEU A 85 -14.29 9.69 19.14
CA LEU A 85 -15.27 10.06 20.14
C LEU A 85 -14.54 10.85 21.25
N PRO A 86 -15.13 11.95 21.75
CA PRO A 86 -14.46 12.91 22.63
C PRO A 86 -13.99 12.32 23.98
N PHE A 87 -14.31 11.07 24.27
CA PHE A 87 -13.96 10.36 25.50
C PHE A 87 -12.72 9.45 25.39
N ARG A 88 -12.14 9.27 24.20
CA ARG A 88 -10.92 8.47 23.98
C ARG A 88 -10.00 9.14 22.97
N LYS A 89 -9.54 10.35 23.30
CA LYS A 89 -8.42 10.98 22.59
C LYS A 89 -7.17 10.16 22.90
N ASP A 90 -6.56 9.61 21.86
CA ASP A 90 -5.20 9.06 21.79
C ASP A 90 -4.99 7.55 21.93
N GLU A 91 -5.89 6.75 22.53
CA GLU A 91 -5.62 5.29 22.63
C GLU A 91 -6.10 4.46 21.43
N GLY A 92 -7.18 4.85 20.74
CA GLY A 92 -7.77 4.02 19.68
C GLY A 92 -6.93 3.90 18.40
N LEU A 93 -6.04 4.86 18.14
CA LEU A 93 -5.19 4.90 16.95
C LEU A 93 -3.94 4.01 17.05
N PHE A 94 -3.53 3.68 18.28
CA PHE A 94 -2.37 2.84 18.57
C PHE A 94 -2.74 1.48 19.17
N GLN A 95 -4.04 1.16 19.24
CA GLN A 95 -4.50 -0.17 19.62
C GLN A 95 -4.00 -1.20 18.60
N GLU A 96 -3.37 -2.26 19.11
CA GLU A 96 -2.79 -3.34 18.29
C GLU A 96 -3.83 -3.99 17.37
N ASP A 97 -5.04 -4.26 17.90
CA ASP A 97 -6.17 -4.78 17.12
C ASP A 97 -6.54 -3.88 15.94
N PHE A 98 -6.55 -2.56 16.16
CA PHE A 98 -6.89 -1.60 15.12
C PHE A 98 -5.80 -1.50 14.05
N ILE A 99 -4.55 -1.52 14.50
CA ILE A 99 -3.40 -1.50 13.61
C ILE A 99 -3.40 -2.76 12.74
N GLU A 100 -3.69 -3.94 13.29
CA GLU A 100 -3.72 -5.21 12.56
C GLU A 100 -4.92 -5.30 11.61
N GLU A 101 -6.11 -4.87 12.04
CA GLU A 101 -7.29 -4.78 11.17
C GLU A 101 -7.00 -3.87 9.96
N ARG A 102 -6.40 -2.70 10.23
CA ARG A 102 -5.97 -1.78 9.17
C ARG A 102 -4.91 -2.41 8.28
N ARG A 103 -3.89 -3.08 8.84
CA ARG A 103 -2.82 -3.77 8.09
C ARG A 103 -3.41 -4.76 7.10
N ARG A 104 -4.31 -5.64 7.54
CA ARG A 104 -5.02 -6.61 6.70
C ARG A 104 -5.84 -5.94 5.59
N GLY A 105 -6.52 -4.84 5.91
CA GLY A 105 -7.27 -4.06 4.94
C GLY A 105 -6.38 -3.42 3.87
N LEU A 106 -5.25 -2.84 4.28
CA LEU A 106 -4.27 -2.24 3.38
C LEU A 106 -3.60 -3.28 2.48
N GLU A 107 -3.27 -4.46 3.03
CA GLU A 107 -2.75 -5.60 2.28
C GLU A 107 -3.75 -6.08 1.23
N THR A 108 -5.02 -6.26 1.60
CA THR A 108 -6.07 -6.65 0.65
C THR A 108 -6.26 -5.60 -0.44
N PHE A 109 -6.24 -4.32 -0.07
CA PHE A 109 -6.36 -3.19 -0.99
C PHE A 109 -5.24 -3.19 -2.02
N ILE A 110 -3.99 -3.24 -1.58
CA ILE A 110 -2.84 -3.12 -2.48
C ILE A 110 -2.70 -4.34 -3.39
N ASN A 111 -3.00 -5.55 -2.90
CA ASN A 111 -3.00 -6.75 -3.75
C ASN A 111 -4.07 -6.67 -4.86
N LYS A 112 -5.28 -6.21 -4.54
CA LYS A 112 -6.35 -6.01 -5.54
C LYS A 112 -5.99 -4.96 -6.59
N ILE A 113 -5.37 -3.85 -6.16
CA ILE A 113 -4.89 -2.83 -7.08
C ILE A 113 -3.76 -3.37 -7.96
N ALA A 114 -2.75 -3.97 -7.35
CA ALA A 114 -1.54 -4.36 -8.07
C ALA A 114 -1.81 -5.51 -9.07
N SER A 115 -2.83 -6.34 -8.83
CA SER A 115 -3.30 -7.36 -9.78
C SER A 115 -4.11 -6.82 -10.95
N HIS A 116 -4.53 -5.55 -10.93
CA HIS A 116 -5.37 -4.98 -11.98
C HIS A 116 -4.49 -4.47 -13.16
N PRO A 117 -4.67 -4.95 -14.41
CA PRO A 117 -3.81 -4.59 -15.54
C PRO A 117 -3.72 -3.07 -15.81
N LEU A 118 -4.83 -2.35 -15.70
CA LEU A 118 -4.82 -0.89 -15.86
C LEU A 118 -4.03 -0.18 -14.76
N ALA A 119 -4.05 -0.69 -13.53
CA ALA A 119 -3.28 -0.12 -12.41
C ALA A 119 -1.79 -0.44 -12.56
N GLN A 120 -1.45 -1.61 -13.09
CA GLN A 120 -0.07 -1.97 -13.44
C GLN A 120 0.54 -1.03 -14.47
N ASN A 121 -0.26 -0.34 -15.28
CA ASN A 121 0.21 0.67 -16.23
C ASN A 121 0.28 2.09 -15.62
N GLU A 122 -0.21 2.30 -14.39
CA GLU A 122 -0.17 3.61 -13.74
C GLU A 122 1.17 3.85 -13.05
N ARG A 123 1.80 5.00 -13.33
CA ARG A 123 3.07 5.37 -12.68
C ARG A 123 2.92 5.46 -11.15
N ALA A 124 1.74 5.86 -10.67
CA ALA A 124 1.45 5.94 -9.24
C ALA A 124 1.72 4.62 -8.50
N LEU A 125 1.34 3.49 -9.10
CA LEU A 125 1.54 2.18 -8.49
C LEU A 125 3.02 1.82 -8.39
N HIS A 126 3.80 2.12 -9.43
CA HIS A 126 5.24 1.83 -9.46
C HIS A 126 6.00 2.68 -8.44
N VAL A 127 5.72 3.97 -8.40
CA VAL A 127 6.26 4.88 -7.38
C VAL A 127 5.89 4.38 -5.98
N PHE A 128 4.64 3.95 -5.79
CA PHE A 128 4.19 3.46 -4.50
C PHE A 128 4.88 2.14 -4.07
N LEU A 129 5.16 1.22 -4.98
CA LEU A 129 5.72 -0.09 -4.66
C LEU A 129 7.25 -0.11 -4.61
N PHE A 130 7.94 0.73 -5.39
CA PHE A 130 9.39 0.61 -5.59
C PHE A 130 10.19 1.83 -5.12
N ASP A 131 9.64 3.05 -5.14
CA ASP A 131 10.44 4.22 -4.73
C ASP A 131 10.61 4.28 -3.21
N PRO A 132 11.82 4.38 -2.66
CA PRO A 132 12.00 4.40 -1.20
C PRO A 132 11.34 5.62 -0.54
N VAL A 133 11.23 6.74 -1.26
CA VAL A 133 10.64 8.00 -0.78
C VAL A 133 9.66 8.53 -1.82
N ILE A 134 8.41 8.79 -1.41
CA ILE A 134 7.42 9.44 -2.26
C ILE A 134 7.38 10.93 -1.93
N ASP A 135 7.95 11.75 -2.80
CA ASP A 135 7.73 13.20 -2.75
C ASP A 135 6.43 13.56 -3.48
N LEU A 136 5.33 13.59 -2.72
CA LEU A 136 4.00 13.96 -3.24
C LEU A 136 3.97 15.38 -3.82
N SER A 137 4.88 16.27 -3.43
CA SER A 137 4.93 17.65 -3.95
C SER A 137 5.55 17.72 -5.35
N GLN A 138 6.41 16.76 -5.69
CA GLN A 138 7.09 16.67 -6.98
C GLN A 138 6.49 15.58 -7.89
N TYR A 139 5.48 14.85 -7.40
CA TYR A 139 4.85 13.79 -8.18
C TYR A 139 4.12 14.35 -9.40
N VAL A 140 4.49 13.83 -10.58
CA VAL A 140 3.80 14.11 -11.84
C VAL A 140 3.04 12.86 -12.29
N ARG A 141 1.72 13.01 -12.43
CA ARG A 141 0.83 11.95 -12.90
C ARG A 141 1.19 11.50 -14.31
N GLY A 142 1.08 10.20 -14.56
CA GLY A 142 1.30 9.63 -15.88
C GLY A 142 1.22 8.11 -15.91
N LYS A 143 1.30 7.56 -17.12
CA LYS A 143 1.43 6.12 -17.36
C LYS A 143 2.90 5.72 -17.37
N VAL A 144 3.19 4.45 -17.07
CA VAL A 144 4.53 3.90 -17.25
C VAL A 144 4.84 3.88 -18.74
N LYS A 145 5.97 4.48 -19.14
CA LYS A 145 6.50 4.32 -20.49
C LYS A 145 7.30 3.01 -20.50
N HIS A 146 6.75 1.99 -21.15
CA HIS A 146 7.48 0.76 -21.46
C HIS A 146 8.61 1.02 -22.45
#